data_AF-A0A2V8RP19-F1
#
_entry.id   AF-A0A2V8RP19-F1
#
_cell.length_a   1.000
_cell.length_b   1.000
_cell.length_c   1.000
_cell.angle_alpha   90.00
_cell.angle_beta   90.00
_cell.angle_gamma   90.00
#
_symmetry.space_group_name_H-M   'P 1'
#
loop_
_entity.id
_entity.type
_entity.pdbx_description
1 polymer ?
#
loop_
_entity_poly.entity_id
_entity_poly.type
_entity_poly.pdbx_seq_one_letter_code
_entity_poly.pdbx_strand_id
1 'polypeptide(L)'
;MQKSWLQLFFGLAACSWMPHWACHYYRLETGTSFVVGSWEFTRLDSAASLLVYTILIGINLVAISWLQWRRSAALLSGLLHLAIGSLHVYRLWSPFRFEVFGYAWPQGASLREAIIVIPFGILCLWMARQT
;
A
#
# COMPACT_ATOMS: atom_id res chain seq x y z
N MET A 1 4.43 -21.92 -11.73
CA MET A 1 3.10 -21.68 -11.14
C MET A 1 2.03 -21.78 -12.22
N GLN A 2 0.84 -22.31 -11.91
CA GLN A 2 -0.27 -22.30 -12.89
C GLN A 2 -0.63 -20.84 -13.23
N LYS A 3 -0.97 -20.58 -14.50
CA LYS A 3 -1.27 -19.24 -15.02
C LYS A 3 -2.39 -18.53 -14.22
N SER A 4 -3.39 -19.29 -13.75
CA SER A 4 -4.50 -18.80 -12.93
C SER A 4 -4.05 -18.21 -11.58
N TRP A 5 -3.10 -18.86 -10.90
CA TRP A 5 -2.57 -18.37 -9.62
C TRP A 5 -1.84 -17.05 -9.75
N LEU A 6 -1.06 -16.86 -10.83
CA LEU A 6 -0.36 -15.61 -11.09
C LEU A 6 -1.34 -14.46 -11.34
N GLN A 7 -2.39 -14.70 -12.10
CA GLN A 7 -3.43 -13.71 -12.37
C GLN A 7 -4.19 -13.32 -11.10
N LEU A 8 -4.53 -14.30 -10.28
CA LEU A 8 -5.16 -14.05 -8.98
C LEU A 8 -4.24 -13.22 -8.06
N PHE A 9 -2.96 -13.58 -7.98
CA PHE A 9 -1.98 -12.84 -7.18
C PHE A 9 -1.91 -11.36 -7.57
N PHE A 10 -1.80 -11.05 -8.87
CA PHE A 10 -1.75 -9.66 -9.32
C PHE A 10 -3.08 -8.92 -9.10
N GLY A 11 -4.22 -9.62 -9.19
CA GLY A 11 -5.50 -9.06 -8.76
C GLY A 11 -5.51 -8.70 -7.27
N LEU A 12 -5.02 -9.59 -6.40
CA LEU A 12 -4.90 -9.33 -4.96
C LEU A 12 -3.94 -8.17 -4.65
N ALA A 13 -2.80 -8.10 -5.35
CA ALA A 13 -1.84 -7.01 -5.20
C ALA A 13 -2.39 -5.66 -5.68
N ALA A 14 -3.26 -5.64 -6.69
CA ALA A 14 -4.00 -4.42 -7.05
C ALA A 14 -4.95 -4.00 -5.93
N CYS A 15 -5.72 -4.95 -5.37
CA CYS A 15 -6.67 -4.66 -4.29
C CYS A 15 -6.00 -4.19 -2.99
N SER A 16 -4.78 -4.64 -2.69
CA SER A 16 -4.08 -4.27 -1.45
C SER A 16 -3.67 -2.79 -1.41
N TRP A 17 -3.60 -2.11 -2.55
CA TRP A 17 -3.37 -0.67 -2.63
C TRP A 17 -4.63 0.18 -2.38
N MET A 18 -5.82 -0.41 -2.51
CA MET A 18 -7.09 0.30 -2.42
C MET A 18 -7.33 0.99 -1.07
N PRO A 19 -7.01 0.39 0.10
CA PRO A 19 -7.18 1.08 1.39
C PRO A 19 -6.40 2.40 1.47
N HIS A 20 -5.16 2.41 0.97
CA HIS A 20 -4.30 3.60 0.97
C HIS A 20 -4.79 4.64 -0.05
N TRP A 21 -5.22 4.20 -1.23
CA TRP A 21 -5.88 5.06 -2.22
C TRP A 21 -7.13 5.73 -1.63
N ALA A 22 -7.99 4.94 -0.98
CA ALA A 22 -9.24 5.42 -0.37
C ALA A 22 -8.98 6.44 0.74
N CYS A 23 -7.88 6.31 1.50
CA CYS A 23 -7.50 7.26 2.53
C CYS A 23 -7.34 8.69 1.97
N HIS A 24 -6.63 8.81 0.83
CA HIS A 24 -6.42 10.10 0.18
C HIS A 24 -7.66 10.60 -0.56
N TYR A 25 -8.43 9.70 -1.20
CA TYR A 25 -9.68 10.05 -1.86
C TYR A 25 -10.66 10.68 -0.87
N TYR A 26 -10.91 10.01 0.26
CA TYR A 26 -11.84 10.51 1.26
C TYR A 26 -11.36 11.81 1.89
N ARG A 27 -10.05 11.97 2.14
CA ARG A 27 -9.49 13.24 2.59
C ARG A 27 -9.74 14.38 1.59
N LEU A 28 -9.59 14.15 0.28
CA LEU A 28 -9.87 15.18 -0.72
C LEU A 28 -11.35 15.57 -0.76
N GLU A 29 -12.24 14.58 -0.61
CA GLU A 29 -13.69 14.80 -0.60
C GLU A 29 -14.17 15.56 0.63
N THR A 30 -13.68 15.20 1.81
CA THR A 30 -14.21 15.67 3.09
C THR A 30 -13.38 16.76 3.76
N GLY A 31 -12.14 16.95 3.33
CA GLY A 31 -11.19 17.87 3.98
C GLY A 31 -10.67 17.39 5.33
N THR A 32 -10.92 16.13 5.74
CA THR A 32 -10.41 15.58 7.01
C THR A 32 -8.88 15.55 7.06
N SER A 33 -8.28 15.61 8.26
CA SER A 33 -6.84 15.45 8.41
C SER A 33 -6.37 14.02 8.06
N PHE A 34 -5.17 13.95 7.51
CA PHE A 34 -4.37 12.72 7.37
C PHE A 34 -2.95 13.09 7.75
N VAL A 35 -2.47 12.53 8.85
CA VAL A 35 -1.16 12.85 9.44
C VAL A 35 -0.36 11.57 9.66
N VAL A 36 0.92 11.59 9.30
CA VAL A 36 1.91 10.54 9.58
C VAL A 36 3.16 11.17 10.17
N GLY A 37 3.31 11.10 11.49
CA GLY A 37 4.41 11.73 12.21
C GLY A 37 4.30 13.25 12.14
N SER A 38 5.35 13.88 11.60
CA SER A 38 5.37 15.32 11.30
C SER A 38 4.76 15.66 9.93
N TRP A 39 4.41 14.66 9.11
CA TRP A 39 3.85 14.90 7.80
C TRP A 39 2.33 15.01 7.88
N GLU A 40 1.84 16.23 7.84
CA GLU A 40 0.42 16.52 7.61
C GLU A 40 0.20 16.67 6.10
N PHE A 41 -0.50 15.70 5.51
CA PHE A 41 -0.73 15.71 4.06
C PHE A 41 -1.57 16.93 3.68
N THR A 42 -1.13 17.68 2.68
CA THR A 42 -1.95 18.70 2.01
C THR A 42 -2.89 18.07 0.98
N ARG A 43 -3.78 18.87 0.39
CA ARG A 43 -4.61 18.43 -0.75
C ARG A 43 -3.75 18.03 -1.95
N LEU A 44 -2.69 18.78 -2.23
CA LEU A 44 -1.77 18.46 -3.31
C LEU A 44 -1.03 17.15 -3.03
N ASP A 45 -0.54 16.95 -1.81
CA ASP A 45 0.11 15.68 -1.43
C ASP A 45 -0.85 14.50 -1.57
N SER A 46 -2.12 14.68 -1.19
CA SER A 46 -3.14 13.63 -1.32
C SER A 46 -3.47 13.30 -2.78
N ALA A 47 -3.54 14.32 -3.64
CA ALA A 47 -3.73 14.11 -5.08
C ALA A 47 -2.52 13.39 -5.71
N ALA A 48 -1.31 13.74 -5.30
CA ALA A 48 -0.08 13.06 -5.73
C ALA A 48 -0.08 11.59 -5.26
N SER A 49 -0.41 11.33 -3.99
CA SER A 49 -0.54 9.97 -3.47
C SER A 49 -1.60 9.15 -4.21
N LEU A 50 -2.76 9.74 -4.54
CA LEU A 50 -3.77 9.07 -5.37
C LEU A 50 -3.21 8.64 -6.71
N LEU A 51 -2.48 9.51 -7.41
CA LEU A 51 -1.84 9.18 -8.67
C LEU A 51 -0.86 8.02 -8.51
N VAL A 52 -0.01 8.06 -7.47
CA VAL A 52 0.93 6.97 -7.16
C VAL A 52 0.19 5.65 -6.94
N TYR A 53 -0.83 5.63 -6.08
CA TYR A 53 -1.60 4.41 -5.83
C TYR A 53 -2.37 3.93 -7.05
N THR A 54 -2.91 4.82 -7.89
CA THR A 54 -3.54 4.46 -9.17
C THR A 54 -2.53 3.80 -10.12
N ILE A 55 -1.30 4.29 -10.19
CA ILE A 55 -0.23 3.67 -10.99
C ILE A 55 0.11 2.28 -10.44
N LEU A 56 0.22 2.12 -9.12
CA LEU A 56 0.49 0.84 -8.48
C LEU A 56 -0.64 -0.18 -8.68
N ILE A 57 -1.89 0.26 -8.63
CA ILE A 57 -3.04 -0.57 -8.99
C ILE A 57 -2.95 -0.95 -10.47
N GLY A 58 -2.75 0.03 -11.34
CA GLY A 58 -2.71 -0.15 -12.79
C GLY A 58 -1.61 -1.11 -13.24
N ILE A 59 -0.39 -1.00 -12.70
CA ILE A 59 0.71 -1.91 -13.08
C ILE A 59 0.42 -3.35 -12.66
N ASN A 60 -0.24 -3.56 -11.52
CA ASN A 60 -0.67 -4.90 -11.09
C ASN A 60 -1.79 -5.44 -12.00
N LEU A 61 -2.77 -4.62 -12.38
CA LEU A 61 -3.80 -5.03 -13.35
C LEU A 61 -3.21 -5.37 -14.72
N VAL A 62 -2.25 -4.57 -15.21
CA VAL A 62 -1.54 -4.85 -16.47
C VAL A 62 -0.77 -6.17 -16.37
N ALA A 63 -0.12 -6.46 -15.24
CA ALA A 63 0.63 -7.69 -15.01
C ALA A 63 -0.21 -8.98 -15.04
N ILE A 64 -1.54 -8.88 -14.88
CA ILE A 64 -2.47 -10.00 -15.09
C ILE A 64 -2.35 -10.51 -16.53
N SER A 65 -2.35 -9.60 -17.49
CA SER A 65 -2.40 -9.90 -18.92
C SER A 65 -1.02 -9.88 -19.60
N TRP A 66 -0.11 -9.01 -19.15
CA TRP A 66 1.16 -8.74 -19.81
C TRP A 66 2.35 -9.21 -18.98
N LEU A 67 3.00 -10.29 -19.46
CA LEU A 67 4.05 -11.00 -18.73
C LEU A 67 5.25 -10.12 -18.37
N GLN A 68 5.63 -9.21 -19.26
CA GLN A 68 6.80 -8.34 -19.09
C GLN A 68 6.70 -7.40 -17.88
N TRP A 69 5.49 -7.14 -17.39
CA TRP A 69 5.26 -6.25 -16.24
C TRP A 69 5.23 -6.97 -14.90
N ARG A 70 5.15 -8.30 -14.88
CA ARG A 70 4.94 -9.10 -13.66
C ARG A 70 6.02 -8.89 -12.62
N ARG A 71 7.29 -9.01 -13.05
CA ARG A 71 8.44 -8.82 -12.16
C ARG A 71 8.46 -7.44 -11.55
N SER A 72 8.27 -6.39 -12.35
CA SER A 72 8.26 -5.00 -11.88
C SER A 72 7.09 -4.71 -10.95
N ALA A 73 5.88 -5.17 -11.29
CA ALA A 73 4.69 -5.01 -10.46
C ALA A 73 4.86 -5.68 -9.09
N ALA A 74 5.36 -6.93 -9.08
CA ALA A 74 5.61 -7.67 -7.85
C ALA A 74 6.75 -7.05 -7.02
N LEU A 75 7.85 -6.63 -7.65
CA LEU A 75 8.97 -6.00 -6.96
C LEU A 75 8.58 -4.67 -6.31
N LEU A 76 7.98 -3.77 -7.09
CA LEU A 76 7.50 -2.48 -6.59
C LEU A 76 6.49 -2.69 -5.47
N SER A 77 5.56 -3.63 -5.66
CA SER A 77 4.56 -3.88 -4.64
C SER A 77 5.17 -4.40 -3.35
N GLY A 78 6.14 -5.31 -3.45
CA GLY A 78 6.84 -5.87 -2.30
C GLY A 78 7.61 -4.82 -1.53
N LEU A 79 8.43 -4.01 -2.20
CA LEU A 79 9.23 -2.97 -1.55
C LEU A 79 8.36 -1.93 -0.83
N LEU A 80 7.27 -1.49 -1.47
CA LEU A 80 6.40 -0.47 -0.89
C LEU A 80 5.55 -0.99 0.26
N HIS A 81 5.03 -2.23 0.19
CA HIS A 81 4.33 -2.83 1.34
C HIS A 81 5.28 -3.05 2.51
N LEU A 82 6.54 -3.44 2.26
CA LEU A 82 7.54 -3.52 3.32
C LEU A 82 7.85 -2.16 3.93
N ALA A 83 7.96 -1.10 3.12
CA ALA A 83 8.17 0.25 3.64
C ALA A 83 7.00 0.71 4.55
N ILE A 84 5.75 0.47 4.14
CA ILE A 84 4.56 0.75 4.94
C ILE A 84 4.56 -0.10 6.22
N GLY A 85 4.87 -1.39 6.10
CA GLY A 85 4.98 -2.29 7.25
C GLY A 85 6.04 -1.85 8.26
N SER A 86 7.21 -1.44 7.78
CA SER A 86 8.28 -0.89 8.60
C SER A 86 7.88 0.41 9.29
N LEU A 87 7.13 1.29 8.62
CA LEU A 87 6.56 2.50 9.25
C LEU A 87 5.64 2.13 10.43
N HIS A 88 4.77 1.13 10.25
CA HIS A 88 3.89 0.67 11.33
C HIS A 88 4.66 0.01 12.47
N VAL A 89 5.68 -0.81 12.19
CA VAL A 89 6.57 -1.39 13.21
C VAL A 89 7.31 -0.30 13.97
N TYR A 90 7.86 0.69 13.26
CA TYR A 90 8.54 1.82 13.88
C TYR A 90 7.60 2.56 14.83
N ARG A 91 6.34 2.78 14.44
CA ARG A 91 5.34 3.42 15.29
C ARG A 91 5.01 2.63 16.57
N LEU A 92 5.07 1.30 16.53
CA LEU A 92 4.86 0.46 17.72
C LEU A 92 5.99 0.65 18.74
N TRP A 93 7.22 0.87 18.26
CA TRP A 93 8.40 1.10 19.10
C TRP A 93 8.53 2.56 19.55
N SER A 94 8.32 3.51 18.63
CA SER A 94 8.41 4.95 18.86
C SER A 94 7.10 5.61 18.42
N PRO A 95 6.12 5.72 19.33
CA PRO A 95 4.82 6.30 19.00
C PRO A 95 4.94 7.72 18.47
N PHE A 96 4.29 7.97 17.34
CA PHE A 96 4.13 9.30 16.76
C PHE A 96 2.66 9.55 16.38
N ARG A 97 2.33 10.83 16.18
CA ARG A 97 1.00 11.27 15.75
C ARG A 97 0.66 10.64 14.39
N PHE A 98 -0.35 9.80 14.36
CA PHE A 98 -0.85 9.21 13.13
C PHE A 98 -2.37 9.37 13.17
N GLU A 99 -2.92 10.08 12.19
CA GLU A 99 -4.35 10.30 12.02
C GLU A 99 -4.80 9.87 10.63
N VAL A 100 -5.97 9.24 10.55
CA VAL A 100 -6.65 8.92 9.29
C VAL A 100 -8.10 9.36 9.43
N PHE A 101 -8.61 10.09 8.44
CA PHE A 101 -9.97 10.64 8.45
C PHE A 101 -10.27 11.57 9.63
N GLY A 102 -9.27 12.27 10.16
CA GLY A 102 -9.45 13.10 11.36
C GLY A 102 -9.43 12.35 12.68
N TYR A 103 -9.26 11.02 12.67
CA TYR A 103 -9.23 10.20 13.87
C TYR A 103 -7.83 9.68 14.16
N ALA A 104 -7.45 9.66 15.43
CA ALA A 104 -6.19 9.06 15.86
C ALA A 104 -6.14 7.58 15.46
N TRP A 105 -5.11 7.19 14.72
CA TRP A 105 -4.88 5.80 14.33
C TRP A 105 -4.43 4.98 15.55
N PRO A 106 -5.21 4.00 16.04
CA PRO A 106 -4.84 3.28 17.26
C PRO A 106 -3.54 2.47 17.08
N GLN A 107 -2.76 2.25 18.16
CA GLN A 107 -1.57 1.38 18.08
C GLN A 107 -1.92 -0.05 17.63
N GLY A 108 -3.06 -0.57 18.09
CA GLY A 108 -3.58 -1.86 17.61
C GLY A 108 -3.88 -1.89 16.11
N ALA A 109 -4.21 -0.75 15.49
CA ALA A 109 -4.37 -0.67 14.04
C ALA A 109 -3.02 -0.75 13.33
N SER A 110 -1.98 -0.07 13.84
CA SER A 110 -0.61 -0.25 13.34
C SER A 110 -0.11 -1.69 13.44
N LEU A 111 -0.40 -2.39 14.55
CA LEU A 111 -0.02 -3.80 14.68
C LEU A 111 -0.69 -4.67 13.63
N ARG A 112 -1.99 -4.49 13.40
CA ARG A 112 -2.72 -5.23 12.35
C ARG A 112 -2.14 -4.95 10.96
N GLU A 113 -1.89 -3.68 10.64
CA GLU A 113 -1.26 -3.32 9.36
C GLU A 113 0.10 -4.01 9.22
N ALA A 114 1.00 -3.91 10.20
CA ALA A 114 2.30 -4.57 10.14
C ALA A 114 2.19 -6.09 9.92
N ILE A 115 1.28 -6.78 10.61
CA ILE A 115 1.06 -8.23 10.47
C ILE A 115 0.52 -8.60 9.09
N ILE A 116 -0.22 -7.72 8.41
CA ILE A 116 -0.81 -8.00 7.09
C ILE A 116 0.17 -7.61 5.98
N VAL A 117 0.67 -6.37 5.99
CA VAL A 117 1.43 -5.80 4.87
C VAL A 117 2.85 -6.34 4.80
N ILE A 118 3.49 -6.72 5.92
CA ILE A 118 4.86 -7.27 5.88
C ILE A 118 4.87 -8.64 5.20
N PRO A 119 4.07 -9.65 5.63
CA PRO A 119 4.03 -10.93 4.94
C PRO A 119 3.59 -10.79 3.47
N PHE A 120 2.64 -9.90 3.18
CA PHE A 120 2.23 -9.65 1.80
C PHE A 120 3.36 -9.03 0.97
N GLY A 121 4.14 -8.12 1.54
CA GLY A 121 5.33 -7.54 0.91
C GLY A 121 6.40 -8.60 0.62
N ILE A 122 6.69 -9.48 1.58
CA ILE A 122 7.60 -10.62 1.40
C ILE A 122 7.10 -11.55 0.29
N LEU A 123 5.80 -11.86 0.28
CA LEU A 123 5.19 -12.67 -0.77
C LEU A 123 5.36 -12.02 -2.14
N CYS A 124 5.15 -10.70 -2.25
CA CYS A 124 5.37 -9.98 -3.51
C CYS A 124 6.83 -10.04 -3.98
N LEU A 125 7.81 -9.91 -3.07
CA LEU A 125 9.23 -10.06 -3.42
C LEU A 125 9.57 -11.49 -3.84
N TRP A 126 8.97 -12.49 -3.18
CA TRP A 126 9.11 -13.88 -3.60
C TRP A 126 8.54 -14.08 -5.01
N MET A 127 7.34 -13.56 -5.27
CA MET A 127 6.70 -13.59 -6.58
C MET A 127 7.55 -12.93 -7.67
N ALA A 128 8.19 -11.80 -7.37
CA ALA A 128 9.09 -11.11 -8.30
C ALA A 128 10.31 -11.96 -8.73
N ARG A 129 10.69 -12.97 -7.95
CA ARG A 129 11.76 -13.92 -8.32
C ARG A 129 11.25 -15.07 -9.20
N GLN A 130 9.94 -15.30 -9.22
CA GLN A 130 9.30 -16.43 -9.92
C GLN A 130 8.64 -16.03 -11.25
N THR A 131 8.55 -14.73 -11.54
CA THR A 131 7.95 -14.15 -12.75
C THR A 131 8.98 -13.48 -13.64
#